data_AF-A0A822GF31-F1
#
_entry.id   AF-A0A822GF31-F1
#
_cell.length_a   1.000
_cell.length_b   1.000
_cell.length_c   1.000
_cell.angle_alpha   90.00
_cell.angle_beta   90.00
_cell.angle_gamma   90.00
#
_symmetry.space_group_name_H-M   'P 1'
#
loop_
_entity.id
_entity.type
_entity.pdbx_description
1 polymer ?
#
loop_
_entity_poly.entity_id
_entity_poly.type
_entity_poly.pdbx_seq_one_letter_code
_entity_poly.pdbx_strand_id
1 'polypeptide(L)'
;LLLTFRRPCYRQIITTNTICDPEKEVFSKWSDEDGGCYNMINAALLNDDYQVLKNHVQFINSLRMAIKNNNENESFKPTFTSTSRNKDVAHHFGDYTFEIDASKSD
;
A
#
# COMPACT_ATOMS: atom_id res chain seq x y z
N LEU A 1 -8.83 -14.06 -15.37
CA LEU A 1 -10.00 -13.32 -14.84
C LEU A 1 -9.63 -12.77 -13.47
N LEU A 2 -9.15 -11.53 -13.41
CA LEU A 2 -8.91 -10.85 -12.13
C LEU A 2 -10.28 -10.54 -11.52
N LEU A 3 -10.67 -11.32 -10.52
CA LEU A 3 -11.85 -11.04 -9.70
C LEU A 3 -11.68 -9.63 -9.14
N THR A 4 -12.45 -8.68 -9.67
CA THR A 4 -12.70 -7.41 -9.00
C THR A 4 -13.42 -7.76 -7.70
N PHE A 5 -12.64 -8.01 -6.65
CA PHE A 5 -13.10 -8.14 -5.28
C PHE A 5 -13.67 -6.78 -4.85
N ARG A 6 -14.90 -6.46 -5.28
CA ARG A 6 -15.71 -5.42 -4.66
C ARG A 6 -16.14 -5.95 -3.28
N ARG A 7 -15.20 -5.92 -2.34
CA ARG A 7 -15.42 -6.31 -0.96
C ARG A 7 -16.30 -5.25 -0.29
N PRO A 8 -17.56 -5.56 0.10
CA PRO A 8 -18.55 -4.56 0.54
C PRO A 8 -18.11 -3.74 1.76
N CYS A 9 -17.27 -4.35 2.62
CA CYS A 9 -16.81 -3.80 3.89
C CYS A 9 -15.88 -2.59 3.73
N TYR A 10 -15.21 -2.46 2.59
CA TYR A 10 -14.20 -1.42 2.36
C TYR A 10 -14.80 -0.06 2.00
N ARG A 11 -16.11 0.00 1.73
CA ARG A 11 -16.77 1.25 1.37
C ARG A 11 -16.58 2.32 2.45
N GLN A 12 -16.67 1.94 3.73
CA GLN A 12 -16.48 2.85 4.86
C GLN A 12 -15.04 3.36 4.95
N ILE A 13 -14.06 2.50 4.65
CA ILE A 13 -12.63 2.86 4.61
C ILE A 13 -12.38 3.87 3.49
N ILE A 14 -12.94 3.64 2.31
CA ILE A 14 -12.77 4.51 1.13
C ILE A 14 -13.39 5.89 1.36
N THR A 15 -14.52 5.97 2.05
CA THR A 15 -15.24 7.25 2.29
C THR A 15 -14.76 8.02 3.51
N THR A 16 -13.81 7.47 4.28
CA THR A 16 -13.30 8.14 5.47
C THR A 16 -12.41 9.31 5.07
N ASN A 17 -12.75 10.51 5.54
CA ASN A 17 -11.94 11.72 5.31
C ASN A 17 -10.52 11.53 5.87
N THR A 18 -9.55 11.85 5.03
CA THR A 18 -8.12 11.78 5.35
C THR A 18 -7.67 13.04 6.06
N ILE A 19 -6.83 12.89 7.09
CA ILE A 19 -6.03 14.00 7.64
C ILE A 19 -4.73 14.07 6.83
N CYS A 20 -4.34 15.26 6.38
CA CYS A 20 -3.16 15.44 5.54
C CYS A 20 -1.88 15.38 6.39
N ASP A 21 -1.48 14.18 6.79
CA ASP A 21 -0.19 13.95 7.41
C ASP A 21 0.94 14.25 6.41
N PRO A 22 2.11 14.76 6.87
CA PRO A 22 3.24 15.02 5.98
C PRO A 22 3.69 13.74 5.26
N GLU A 23 3.79 13.79 3.92
CA GLU A 23 4.10 12.61 3.08
C GLU A 23 5.37 11.88 3.51
N LYS A 24 6.40 12.63 3.92
CA LYS A 24 7.67 12.07 4.41
C LYS A 24 7.47 11.20 5.65
N GLU A 25 6.61 11.59 6.57
CA GLU A 25 6.30 10.81 7.78
C GLU A 25 5.50 9.56 7.43
N VAL A 26 4.56 9.69 6.50
CA VAL A 26 3.74 8.57 6.01
C VAL A 26 4.62 7.50 5.35
N PHE A 27 5.53 7.90 4.45
CA PHE A 27 6.47 6.96 3.83
C PHE A 27 7.44 6.37 4.84
N SER A 28 8.00 7.17 5.74
CA SER A 28 8.91 6.67 6.79
C SER A 28 8.24 5.60 7.66
N LYS A 29 6.97 5.80 8.03
CA LYS A 29 6.21 4.84 8.83
C LYS A 29 5.82 3.60 8.02
N TRP A 30 5.59 3.75 6.71
CA TRP A 30 5.33 2.61 5.83
C TRP A 30 6.58 1.74 5.62
N SER A 31 7.75 2.35 5.46
CA SER A 31 9.03 1.70 5.20
C SER A 31 9.91 1.54 6.43
N ASP A 32 9.31 1.57 7.63
CA ASP A 32 10.03 1.39 8.88
C ASP A 32 10.81 0.05 8.86
N GLU A 33 11.98 0.01 9.49
CA GLU A 33 12.90 -1.14 9.43
C GLU A 33 12.26 -2.42 10.01
N ASP A 34 11.39 -2.26 11.00
CA ASP A 34 10.62 -3.37 11.58
C ASP A 34 9.46 -3.84 10.68
N GLY A 35 9.20 -3.14 9.56
CA GLY A 35 8.12 -3.41 8.63
C GLY A 35 6.73 -3.37 9.27
N GLY A 36 6.58 -2.73 10.44
CA GLY A 36 5.39 -2.88 11.29
C GLY A 36 4.08 -2.55 10.58
N CYS A 37 4.00 -1.35 9.99
CA CYS A 37 2.80 -0.95 9.23
C CYS A 37 2.65 -1.71 7.92
N TYR A 38 3.75 -1.94 7.18
CA TYR A 38 3.74 -2.70 5.92
C TYR A 38 3.19 -4.12 6.13
N ASN A 39 3.80 -4.89 7.03
CA ASN A 39 3.47 -6.28 7.31
C ASN A 39 2.04 -6.41 7.82
N MET A 40 1.66 -5.60 8.81
CA MET A 40 0.34 -5.65 9.42
C MET A 40 -0.78 -5.33 8.42
N ILE A 41 -0.64 -4.24 7.65
CA ILE A 41 -1.69 -3.80 6.73
C ILE A 41 -1.79 -4.76 5.54
N ASN A 42 -0.67 -5.20 4.97
CA ASN A 42 -0.70 -6.17 3.87
C ASN A 42 -1.24 -7.53 4.32
N ALA A 43 -0.88 -8.01 5.51
CA ALA A 43 -1.48 -9.22 6.09
C ALA A 43 -3.00 -9.06 6.27
N ALA A 44 -3.46 -7.90 6.75
CA ALA A 44 -4.88 -7.63 6.93
C ALA A 44 -5.64 -7.54 5.59
N LEU A 45 -5.04 -6.95 4.54
CA LEU A 45 -5.61 -6.92 3.20
C LEU A 45 -5.70 -8.32 2.58
N LEU A 46 -4.66 -9.14 2.73
CA LEU A 46 -4.61 -10.51 2.24
C LEU A 46 -5.64 -11.42 2.93
N ASN A 47 -5.81 -11.26 4.24
CA ASN A 47 -6.68 -12.12 5.07
C ASN A 47 -8.09 -11.55 5.30
N ASP A 48 -8.47 -10.45 4.65
CA ASP A 48 -9.78 -9.81 4.84
C ASP A 48 -10.05 -9.36 6.30
N ASP A 49 -9.01 -9.00 7.06
CA ASP A 49 -9.15 -8.55 8.46
C ASP A 49 -9.67 -7.11 8.52
N TYR A 50 -10.99 -6.99 8.55
CA TYR A 50 -11.67 -5.70 8.58
C TYR A 50 -11.34 -4.87 9.84
N GLN A 51 -11.12 -5.50 11.00
CA GLN A 51 -10.91 -4.76 12.24
C GLN A 51 -9.56 -4.05 12.23
N VAL A 52 -8.51 -4.76 11.80
CA VAL A 52 -7.17 -4.16 11.64
C VAL A 52 -7.20 -3.01 10.63
N LEU A 53 -7.87 -3.20 9.50
CA LEU A 53 -7.98 -2.18 8.46
C LEU A 53 -8.78 -0.95 8.91
N LYS A 54 -9.89 -1.17 9.64
CA LYS A 54 -10.70 -0.10 10.22
C LYS A 54 -9.92 0.72 11.24
N ASN A 55 -9.14 0.06 12.10
CA ASN A 55 -8.31 0.72 13.10
C ASN A 55 -7.18 1.57 12.48
N HIS A 56 -6.77 1.25 11.25
CA HIS A 56 -5.69 1.93 10.53
C HIS A 56 -6.16 2.77 9.34
N VAL A 57 -7.47 3.04 9.22
CA VAL A 57 -8.08 3.72 8.06
C VAL A 57 -7.43 5.07 7.74
N GLN A 58 -7.11 5.87 8.76
CA GLN A 58 -6.50 7.19 8.58
C GLN A 58 -5.11 7.09 7.94
N PHE A 59 -4.28 6.17 8.44
CA PHE A 59 -2.96 5.94 7.88
C PHE A 59 -3.04 5.36 6.46
N ILE A 60 -3.94 4.39 6.23
CA ILE A 60 -4.15 3.80 4.89
C ILE A 60 -4.55 4.88 3.88
N ASN A 61 -5.45 5.79 4.23
CA ASN A 61 -5.89 6.85 3.33
C ASN A 61 -4.82 7.93 3.14
N SER A 62 -4.01 8.23 4.16
CA SER A 62 -2.86 9.13 4.05
C SER A 62 -1.79 8.56 3.12
N LEU A 63 -1.51 7.25 3.22
CA LEU A 63 -0.62 6.53 2.32
C LEU A 63 -1.11 6.55 0.88
N ARG A 64 -2.42 6.35 0.65
CA ARG A 64 -3.02 6.47 -0.69
C ARG A 64 -2.83 7.85 -1.28
N MET A 65 -3.07 8.89 -0.48
CA MET A 65 -2.87 10.27 -0.92
C MET A 65 -1.40 10.55 -1.24
N ALA A 66 -0.48 10.17 -0.36
CA ALA A 66 0.96 10.33 -0.59
C ALA A 66 1.42 9.62 -1.87
N ILE A 67 0.95 8.38 -2.12
CA ILE A 67 1.25 7.64 -3.35
C ILE A 67 0.65 8.34 -4.58
N LYS A 68 -0.60 8.81 -4.50
CA LYS A 68 -1.26 9.52 -5.61
C LYS A 68 -0.58 10.86 -5.93
N ASN A 69 -0.13 11.59 -4.93
CA ASN A 69 0.58 12.85 -5.13
C ASN A 69 1.97 12.61 -5.74
N ASN A 70 2.62 11.49 -5.41
CA ASN A 70 3.92 11.12 -5.96
C ASN A 70 3.81 10.52 -7.39
N ASN A 71 2.74 9.80 -7.67
CA ASN A 71 2.45 9.20 -8.97
C ASN A 71 1.30 9.97 -9.63
N GLU A 72 1.60 10.95 -10.49
CA GLU A 72 0.61 11.86 -11.09
C GLU A 72 -0.58 11.18 -11.81
N ASN A 73 -0.63 9.85 -12.02
CA ASN A 73 -1.73 9.20 -12.75
C ASN A 73 -2.03 7.70 -12.44
N GLU A 74 -1.64 7.11 -11.31
CA GLU A 74 -1.90 5.67 -11.12
C GLU A 74 -3.27 5.29 -10.51
N SER A 75 -3.91 4.32 -11.18
CA SER A 75 -5.16 3.63 -10.81
C SER A 75 -5.03 2.83 -9.50
N PHE A 76 -6.12 2.81 -8.73
CA PHE A 76 -6.28 2.16 -7.43
C PHE A 76 -5.89 0.66 -7.46
N LYS A 77 -4.82 0.28 -6.77
CA LYS A 77 -4.47 -1.13 -6.49
C LYS A 77 -5.01 -1.56 -5.11
N PRO A 78 -5.54 -2.79 -4.98
CA PRO A 78 -6.12 -3.29 -3.72
C PRO A 78 -5.07 -3.59 -2.64
N THR A 79 -3.81 -3.79 -3.02
CA THR A 79 -2.66 -4.01 -2.14
C THR A 79 -1.54 -3.03 -2.46
N PHE A 80 -0.76 -2.67 -1.44
CA PHE A 80 0.42 -1.83 -1.60
C PHE A 80 1.64 -2.74 -1.77
N THR A 81 2.38 -2.56 -2.87
CA THR A 81 3.58 -3.33 -3.15
C THR A 81 4.80 -2.45 -2.95
N SER A 82 5.71 -2.85 -2.07
CA SER A 82 7.02 -2.19 -1.91
C SER A 82 8.00 -2.79 -2.92
N THR A 83 8.72 -1.94 -3.64
CA THR A 83 9.68 -2.35 -4.66
C THR A 83 11.00 -1.60 -4.44
N SER A 84 12.11 -2.18 -4.89
CA SER A 84 13.43 -1.56 -4.79
C SER A 84 14.06 -1.44 -6.18
N ARG A 85 14.72 -0.31 -6.44
CA ARG A 85 15.58 -0.14 -7.64
C ARG A 85 16.90 -0.92 -7.50
N ASN A 86 17.31 -1.23 -6.28
CA ASN A 86 18.46 -2.07 -6.02
C ASN A 86 18.03 -3.53 -6.00
N LYS A 87 18.49 -4.30 -7.00
CA LYS A 87 18.21 -5.72 -7.16
C LYS A 87 18.65 -6.55 -5.95
N ASP A 88 19.79 -6.22 -5.34
CA ASP A 88 20.31 -6.94 -4.18
C ASP A 88 19.40 -6.77 -2.95
N VAL A 89 18.85 -5.57 -2.78
CA VAL A 89 17.85 -5.30 -1.72
C VAL A 89 16.59 -6.12 -1.98
N ALA A 90 16.08 -6.15 -3.21
CA ALA A 90 14.89 -6.93 -3.55
C ALA A 90 15.06 -8.44 -3.34
N HIS A 91 16.24 -9.00 -3.64
CA HIS A 91 16.55 -10.41 -3.40
C HIS A 91 16.59 -10.79 -1.92
N HIS A 92 16.75 -9.83 -1.00
CA HIS A 92 16.81 -10.10 0.44
C HIS A 92 15.43 -10.31 1.08
N PHE A 93 14.34 -9.93 0.41
CA PHE A 93 12.99 -9.91 1.00
C PHE A 93 12.17 -11.20 0.79
N GLY A 94 12.69 -12.24 0.12
CA GLY A 94 12.02 -13.54 0.02
C GLY A 94 12.57 -14.53 -1.01
N ASP A 95 11.93 -15.70 -1.11
CA ASP A 95 12.34 -16.80 -2.00
C ASP A 95 12.04 -16.56 -3.49
N TYR A 96 11.26 -15.53 -3.80
CA TYR A 96 10.83 -15.18 -5.15
C TYR A 96 11.11 -13.71 -5.44
N THR A 97 11.60 -13.41 -6.65
CA THR A 97 11.88 -12.04 -7.11
C THR A 97 11.05 -11.74 -8.35
N PHE A 98 10.37 -10.60 -8.32
CA PHE A 98 9.57 -10.10 -9.45
C PHE A 98 10.25 -8.86 -10.04
N GLU A 99 10.54 -8.87 -11.33
CA GLU A 99 11.03 -7.69 -12.05
C GLU A 99 9.82 -6.90 -12.59
N ILE A 100 9.70 -5.64 -12.18
CA ILE A 100 8.61 -4.76 -12.60
C ILE A 100 9.19 -3.73 -13.57
N ASP A 101 8.74 -3.80 -14.82
CA ASP A 101 9.06 -2.79 -15.81
C ASP A 101 8.12 -1.59 -15.65
N ALA A 102 8.65 -0.50 -15.09
CA ALA A 102 7.95 0.78 -14.94
C ALA A 102 8.21 1.75 -16.10
N SER A 103 8.83 1.30 -17.21
CA SER A 103 9.23 2.17 -18.32
C SER A 103 8.06 2.59 -19.23
N LYS A 104 6.82 2.16 -18.95
CA LYS A 104 5.63 2.55 -19.71
C LYS A 104 4.66 3.32 -18.82
N SER A 105 4.86 4.63 -18.78
CA SER A 105 3.82 5.60 -18.44
C SER A 105 3.38 6.27 -19.74
N ASP A 106 2.23 5.85 -20.28
CA ASP A 106 1.47 6.63 -21.29
C ASP A 106 0.73 7.78 -20.59
#